data_AF-A0A919HXY1-F1
#
_entry.id   AF-A0A919HXY1-F1
#
_cell.length_a   1.000
_cell.length_b   1.000
_cell.length_c   1.000
_cell.angle_alpha   90.00
_cell.angle_beta   90.00
_cell.angle_gamma   90.00
#
_symmetry.space_group_name_H-M   'P 1'
#
loop_
_entity.id
_entity.type
_entity.pdbx_description
1 polymer ?
#
loop_
_entity_poly.entity_id
_entity_poly.type
_entity_poly.pdbx_seq_one_letter_code
_entity_poly.pdbx_strand_id
1 'polypeptide(L)'
;MQLESPLESVIAAAKIAHHHHTTVVLNPAPARELPDELLALVDIITPNETEAEKLTGIRVESDEDAAKAANVLHAKGIGTVMITLGSRGVWLSAEGESRRIPGFAYRPLILSRPVIPLTARW
;
A
#
# COMPACT_ATOMS: atom_id res chain seq x y z
N MET A 1 -2.46 -8.63 6.19
CA MET A 1 -1.09 -9.15 6.33
C MET A 1 -0.10 -8.17 5.70
N GLN A 2 1.18 -8.24 6.07
CA GLN A 2 2.29 -7.40 5.57
C GLN A 2 3.52 -8.28 5.27
N LEU A 3 4.51 -7.75 4.56
CA LEU A 3 5.70 -8.50 4.11
C LEU A 3 6.89 -8.43 5.08
N GLU A 4 6.63 -8.15 6.35
CA GLU A 4 7.62 -8.21 7.45
C GLU A 4 7.82 -9.64 7.98
N SER A 5 6.93 -10.56 7.58
CA SER A 5 7.07 -11.99 7.81
C SER A 5 7.73 -12.68 6.62
N PRO A 6 8.31 -13.88 6.79
CA PRO A 6 8.83 -14.66 5.68
C PRO A 6 7.76 -14.88 4.59
N LEU A 7 8.14 -14.74 3.33
CA LEU A 7 7.21 -14.74 2.20
C LEU A 7 6.45 -16.07 2.09
N GLU A 8 7.11 -17.18 2.37
CA GLU A 8 6.52 -18.51 2.43
C GLU A 8 5.40 -18.61 3.46
N SER A 9 5.53 -17.91 4.60
CA SER A 9 4.49 -17.87 5.64
C SER A 9 3.30 -17.02 5.19
N VAL A 10 3.56 -15.92 4.49
CA VAL A 10 2.51 -15.06 3.90
C VAL A 10 1.72 -15.83 2.84
N ILE A 11 2.41 -16.57 1.96
CA ILE A 11 1.77 -17.40 0.93
C ILE A 11 0.95 -18.52 1.55
N ALA A 12 1.49 -19.22 2.55
CA ALA A 12 0.76 -20.27 3.25
C ALA A 12 -0.51 -19.74 3.92
N ALA A 13 -0.41 -18.60 4.61
CA ALA A 13 -1.55 -17.95 5.24
C ALA A 13 -2.60 -17.51 4.21
N ALA A 14 -2.20 -16.93 3.08
CA ALA A 14 -3.10 -16.54 2.00
C ALA A 14 -3.82 -17.75 1.38
N LYS A 15 -3.11 -18.86 1.15
CA LYS A 15 -3.70 -20.12 0.64
C LYS A 15 -4.75 -20.68 1.60
N ILE A 16 -4.46 -20.71 2.91
CA ILE A 16 -5.41 -21.16 3.93
C ILE A 16 -6.63 -20.24 3.98
N ALA A 17 -6.42 -18.91 4.01
CA ALA A 17 -7.50 -17.95 4.02
C ALA A 17 -8.43 -18.10 2.81
N HIS A 18 -7.85 -18.22 1.61
CA HIS A 18 -8.60 -18.42 0.36
C HIS A 18 -9.42 -19.71 0.38
N HIS A 19 -8.83 -20.83 0.83
CA HIS A 19 -9.53 -22.13 0.96
C HIS A 19 -10.76 -22.04 1.89
N HIS A 20 -10.71 -21.18 2.92
CA HIS A 20 -11.78 -20.98 3.87
C HIS A 20 -12.63 -19.73 3.59
N HIS A 21 -12.55 -19.15 2.38
CA HIS A 21 -13.29 -17.95 1.98
C HIS A 21 -13.10 -16.76 2.94
N THR A 22 -11.93 -16.67 3.55
CA THR A 22 -11.54 -15.56 4.42
C THR A 22 -10.88 -14.47 3.59
N THR A 23 -11.35 -13.23 3.73
CA THR A 23 -10.80 -12.08 2.99
C THR A 23 -9.32 -11.86 3.27
N VAL A 24 -8.53 -11.79 2.21
CA VAL A 24 -7.10 -11.51 2.23
C VAL A 24 -6.85 -10.04 1.91
N VAL A 25 -6.50 -9.28 2.95
CA VAL A 25 -6.02 -7.90 2.81
C VAL A 25 -4.50 -7.88 2.91
N LEU A 26 -3.82 -7.44 1.85
CA LEU A 26 -2.36 -7.34 1.78
C LEU A 26 -1.92 -5.88 1.70
N ASN A 27 -1.10 -5.45 2.66
CA ASN A 27 -0.26 -4.28 2.50
C ASN A 27 1.12 -4.74 2.01
N PRO A 28 1.50 -4.48 0.74
CA PRO A 28 2.73 -5.01 0.12
C PRO A 28 3.99 -4.23 0.53
N ALA A 29 4.10 -3.88 1.81
CA ALA A 29 5.24 -3.21 2.41
C ALA A 29 6.15 -4.22 3.17
N PRO A 30 7.49 -4.12 3.06
CA PRO A 30 8.23 -3.16 2.23
C PRO A 30 8.19 -3.51 0.73
N ALA A 31 8.42 -2.50 -0.13
CA ALA A 31 8.36 -2.63 -1.59
C ALA A 31 9.27 -3.75 -2.13
N ARG A 32 8.66 -4.76 -2.75
CA ARG A 32 9.34 -5.86 -3.43
C ARG A 32 8.45 -6.45 -4.52
N GLU A 33 9.06 -7.21 -5.43
CA GLU A 33 8.30 -8.04 -6.36
C GLU A 33 7.62 -9.18 -5.60
N LEU A 34 6.40 -9.50 -6.01
CA LEU A 34 5.59 -10.57 -5.46
C LEU A 34 5.21 -11.55 -6.57
N PRO A 35 5.20 -12.86 -6.27
CA PRO A 35 4.81 -13.85 -7.26
C PRO A 35 3.32 -13.73 -7.57
N ASP A 36 2.94 -13.97 -8.82
CA ASP A 36 1.55 -13.90 -9.27
C ASP A 36 0.64 -14.87 -8.50
N GLU A 37 1.17 -16.01 -8.03
CA GLU A 37 0.42 -16.94 -7.19
C GLU A 37 -0.05 -16.33 -5.86
N LEU A 38 0.69 -15.37 -5.30
CA LEU A 38 0.27 -14.67 -4.08
C LEU A 38 -0.78 -13.62 -4.43
N LEU A 39 -0.54 -12.84 -5.50
CA LEU A 39 -1.43 -11.75 -5.89
C LEU A 39 -2.81 -12.24 -6.31
N ALA A 40 -2.90 -13.42 -6.94
CA ALA A 40 -4.16 -14.06 -7.29
C ALA A 40 -5.00 -14.50 -6.07
N LEU A 41 -4.41 -14.56 -4.86
CA LEU A 41 -5.08 -14.91 -3.62
C LEU A 41 -5.51 -13.68 -2.81
N VAL A 42 -5.18 -12.47 -3.26
CA VAL A 42 -5.44 -11.22 -2.54
C VAL A 42 -6.75 -10.61 -3.01
N ASP A 43 -7.66 -10.36 -2.07
CA ASP A 43 -8.92 -9.67 -2.37
C ASP A 43 -8.74 -8.15 -2.37
N ILE A 44 -7.95 -7.64 -1.43
CA ILE A 44 -7.71 -6.20 -1.23
C ILE A 44 -6.21 -5.94 -1.10
N ILE A 45 -5.67 -5.02 -1.90
CA ILE A 45 -4.27 -4.59 -1.80
C ILE A 45 -4.15 -3.10 -1.51
N THR A 46 -3.24 -2.73 -0.61
CA THR A 46 -3.07 -1.34 -0.14
C THR A 46 -1.64 -0.78 -0.33
N PRO A 47 -1.08 -0.75 -1.56
CA PRO A 47 0.26 -0.21 -1.78
C PRO A 47 0.31 1.31 -1.59
N ASN A 48 1.47 1.86 -1.26
CA ASN A 48 1.78 3.27 -1.55
C ASN A 48 2.24 3.46 -3.01
N GLU A 49 2.58 4.69 -3.39
CA GLU A 49 3.05 5.04 -4.75
C GLU A 49 4.28 4.22 -5.18
N THR A 50 5.28 4.06 -4.30
CA THR A 50 6.52 3.33 -4.58
C THR A 50 6.29 1.82 -4.69
N GLU A 51 5.45 1.26 -3.84
CA GLU A 51 5.07 -0.16 -3.87
C GLU A 51 4.24 -0.48 -5.12
N ALA A 52 3.33 0.41 -5.51
CA ALA A 52 2.55 0.27 -6.74
C ALA A 52 3.46 0.29 -7.97
N GLU A 53 4.44 1.20 -8.02
CA GLU A 53 5.45 1.23 -9.09
C GLU A 53 6.24 -0.07 -9.14
N LYS A 54 6.67 -0.60 -7.98
CA LYS A 54 7.45 -1.84 -7.93
C LYS A 54 6.64 -3.07 -8.38
N LEU A 55 5.34 -3.11 -8.11
CA LEU A 55 4.46 -4.22 -8.49
C LEU A 55 3.99 -4.17 -9.95
N THR A 56 3.92 -2.98 -10.53
CA THR A 56 3.26 -2.76 -11.84
C THR A 56 4.20 -2.25 -12.93
N GLY A 57 5.37 -1.71 -12.56
CA GLY A 57 6.26 -0.98 -13.45
C GLY A 57 5.77 0.43 -13.82
N ILE A 58 4.68 0.91 -13.19
CA ILE A 58 4.04 2.19 -13.49
C ILE A 58 4.32 3.15 -12.35
N ARG A 59 5.08 4.19 -12.63
CA ARG A 59 5.34 5.28 -11.70
C ARG A 59 4.05 6.08 -11.44
N VAL A 60 3.64 6.18 -10.16
CA VAL A 60 2.38 6.81 -9.78
C VAL A 60 2.60 8.26 -9.34
N GLU A 61 2.34 9.21 -10.23
CA GLU A 61 2.44 10.65 -9.92
C GLU A 61 1.08 11.36 -10.04
N SER A 62 0.15 10.81 -10.82
CA SER A 62 -1.20 11.34 -11.04
C SER A 62 -2.31 10.31 -10.78
N ASP A 63 -3.56 10.79 -10.74
CA ASP A 63 -4.76 9.93 -10.67
C ASP A 63 -4.86 8.99 -11.89
N GLU A 64 -4.38 9.43 -13.07
CA GLU A 64 -4.34 8.61 -14.29
C GLU A 64 -3.31 7.47 -14.16
N ASP A 65 -2.14 7.74 -13.59
CA ASP A 65 -1.12 6.71 -13.36
C ASP A 65 -1.58 5.71 -12.30
N ALA A 66 -2.25 6.20 -11.25
CA ALA A 66 -2.85 5.35 -10.22
C ALA A 66 -3.92 4.42 -10.82
N ALA A 67 -4.75 4.92 -11.74
CA ALA A 67 -5.71 4.10 -12.48
C ALA A 67 -5.02 3.02 -13.33
N LYS A 68 -3.95 3.38 -14.06
CA LYS A 68 -3.18 2.41 -14.87
C LYS A 68 -2.53 1.33 -13.98
N ALA A 69 -1.91 1.72 -12.87
CA ALA A 69 -1.33 0.80 -11.90
C ALA A 69 -2.40 -0.12 -11.28
N ALA A 70 -3.56 0.43 -10.91
CA ALA A 70 -4.68 -0.36 -10.40
C ALA A 70 -5.18 -1.39 -11.42
N ASN A 71 -5.27 -1.03 -12.70
CA ASN A 71 -5.67 -1.97 -13.77
C ASN A 71 -4.70 -3.13 -13.90
N VAL A 72 -3.38 -2.91 -13.76
CA VAL A 72 -2.39 -3.99 -13.76
C VAL A 72 -2.61 -4.92 -12.56
N LEU A 73 -2.92 -4.39 -11.38
CA LEU A 73 -3.21 -5.19 -10.18
C LEU A 73 -4.53 -5.96 -10.29
N HIS A 74 -5.57 -5.36 -10.86
CA HIS A 74 -6.83 -6.05 -11.18
C HIS A 74 -6.61 -7.20 -12.17
N ALA A 75 -5.75 -7.01 -13.18
CA ALA A 75 -5.40 -8.08 -14.12
C ALA A 75 -4.70 -9.28 -13.46
N LYS A 76 -4.17 -9.11 -12.24
CA LYS A 76 -3.62 -10.20 -11.42
C LYS A 76 -4.65 -10.90 -10.53
N GLY A 77 -5.92 -10.50 -10.61
CA GLY A 77 -7.04 -11.14 -9.89
C GLY A 77 -7.52 -10.38 -8.65
N ILE A 78 -6.95 -9.23 -8.34
CA ILE A 78 -7.28 -8.48 -7.12
C ILE A 78 -8.58 -7.71 -7.32
N GLY A 79 -9.56 -7.90 -6.44
CA GLY A 79 -10.88 -7.26 -6.55
C GLY A 79 -10.88 -5.78 -6.17
N THR A 80 -10.14 -5.41 -5.13
CA THR A 80 -10.06 -4.04 -4.61
C THR A 80 -8.62 -3.56 -4.52
N VAL A 81 -8.32 -2.41 -5.13
CA VAL A 81 -7.00 -1.77 -5.10
C VAL A 81 -7.12 -0.41 -4.45
N MET A 82 -6.29 -0.16 -3.44
CA MET A 82 -6.22 1.11 -2.71
C MET A 82 -4.79 1.65 -2.70
N ILE A 83 -4.46 2.54 -3.64
CA ILE A 83 -3.12 3.13 -3.72
C ILE A 83 -3.06 4.40 -2.86
N THR A 84 -2.30 4.38 -1.77
CA THR A 84 -2.16 5.58 -0.92
C THR A 84 -1.25 6.61 -1.59
N LEU A 85 -1.69 7.87 -1.61
CA LEU A 85 -1.08 9.00 -2.34
C LEU A 85 -0.52 10.07 -1.38
N GLY A 86 -0.02 9.64 -0.22
CA GLY A 86 0.42 10.51 0.87
C GLY A 86 -0.68 11.46 1.34
N SER A 87 -0.39 12.76 1.37
CA SER A 87 -1.34 13.80 1.80
C SER A 87 -2.53 13.98 0.84
N ARG A 88 -2.45 13.46 -0.38
CA ARG A 88 -3.54 13.53 -1.38
C ARG A 88 -4.66 12.54 -1.11
N GLY A 89 -4.50 11.63 -0.14
CA GLY A 89 -5.47 10.62 0.22
C GLY A 89 -5.16 9.27 -0.42
N VAL A 90 -6.16 8.63 -1.01
CA VAL A 90 -6.06 7.29 -1.61
C VAL A 90 -6.79 7.23 -2.95
N TRP A 91 -6.21 6.54 -3.93
CA TRP A 91 -6.92 6.11 -5.13
C TRP A 91 -7.60 4.77 -4.84
N LEU A 92 -8.93 4.74 -4.82
CA LEU A 92 -9.72 3.53 -4.68
C LEU A 92 -10.18 3.07 -6.06
N SER A 93 -9.94 1.80 -6.37
CA SER A 93 -10.48 1.12 -7.56
C SER A 93 -11.10 -0.22 -7.15
N ALA A 94 -12.41 -0.36 -7.35
CA ALA A 94 -13.19 -1.54 -6.97
C ALA A 94 -14.50 -1.59 -7.78
N GLU A 95 -15.01 -2.78 -8.04
CA GLU A 95 -16.34 -2.99 -8.65
C GLU A 95 -16.55 -2.25 -9.99
N GLY A 96 -15.48 -2.03 -10.75
CA GLY A 96 -15.50 -1.31 -12.03
C GLY A 96 -15.55 0.22 -11.90
N GLU A 97 -15.49 0.75 -10.68
CA GLU A 97 -15.40 2.18 -10.41
C GLU A 97 -14.03 2.56 -9.83
N SER A 98 -13.58 3.76 -10.13
CA SER A 98 -12.37 4.31 -9.52
C SER A 98 -12.56 5.77 -9.14
N ARG A 99 -12.04 6.15 -7.97
CA ARG A 99 -12.11 7.53 -7.47
C ARG A 99 -10.99 7.83 -6.49
N ARG A 100 -10.57 9.08 -6.45
CA ARG A 100 -9.72 9.60 -5.37
C ARG A 100 -10.57 9.95 -4.15
N ILE A 101 -10.19 9.42 -3.00
CA ILE A 101 -10.76 9.79 -1.69
C ILE A 101 -9.73 10.68 -0.99
N PRO A 102 -10.00 11.97 -0.75
CA PRO A 102 -9.05 12.88 -0.15
C PRO A 102 -8.78 12.53 1.32
N GLY A 103 -7.54 12.71 1.76
CA GLY A 103 -7.16 12.60 3.16
C GLY A 103 -7.59 13.81 3.98
N PHE A 104 -7.46 13.70 5.31
CA PHE A 104 -7.68 14.83 6.20
C PHE A 104 -6.49 15.79 6.17
N ALA A 105 -6.77 17.10 6.09
CA ALA A 105 -5.74 18.10 6.30
C ALA A 105 -5.36 18.14 7.79
N TYR A 106 -4.08 17.88 8.10
CA TYR A 106 -3.55 18.01 9.46
C TYR A 106 -2.28 18.87 9.45
N ARG A 107 -2.01 19.53 10.57
CA ARG A 107 -0.77 20.28 10.78
C ARG A 107 0.18 19.39 11.58
N PRO A 108 1.32 18.94 11.01
CA PRO A 108 2.29 18.16 11.77
C PRO A 108 2.84 19.00 12.92
N LEU A 109 2.79 18.44 14.13
CA LEU A 109 3.36 19.07 15.31
C LEU A 109 4.87 18.78 15.33
N ILE A 110 5.68 19.70 14.82
CA ILE A 110 7.13 19.60 14.96
C ILE A 110 7.49 20.14 16.34
N LEU A 111 7.70 19.25 17.30
CA LEU A 111 8.27 19.61 18.60
C LEU A 111 9.76 19.91 18.41
N SER A 112 10.11 21.18 18.20
CA SER A 112 11.49 21.62 18.36
C SER A 112 11.85 21.48 19.85
N ARG A 113 12.69 20.51 20.19
CA ARG A 113 13.32 20.47 21.51
C ARG A 113 14.08 21.79 21.69
N PRO A 114 13.86 22.56 22.77
CA PRO A 114 14.72 23.71 23.04
C PRO A 114 16.14 23.18 23.26
N VAL A 115 17.08 23.66 22.46
CA VAL A 115 18.51 23.49 22.73
C VAL A 115 18.78 24.30 23.99
N ILE A 116 18.89 23.62 25.14
CA ILE A 116 19.35 24.26 26.37
C ILE A 116 20.86 24.52 26.17
N PRO A 117 21.32 25.78 26.12
CA PRO A 117 22.75 26.04 26.02
C PRO A 117 23.42 25.61 27.33
N LEU A 118 24.34 24.64 27.25
CA LEU A 118 25.26 24.31 28.32
C LEU A 118 26.19 25.51 28.56
N THR A 119 25.77 26.44 29.41
CA THR A 119 26.68 27.43 29.99
C THR A 119 27.37 26.76 31.18
N ALA A 120 28.44 26.03 30.89
CA ALA A 120 29.38 25.60 31.92
C ALA A 120 30.16 26.83 32.40
N ARG A 121 29.84 27.29 33.61
CA ARG A 121 30.73 28.14 34.40
C ARG A 121 31.84 27.26 34.99
N TRP A 122 33.08 27.71 34.84
CA TRP A 122 34.17 27.45 35.78
C TRP A 122 34.73 28.82 36.18
#